data_AF-A0A524EBW5-F1
#
_entry.id   AF-A0A524EBW5-F1
#
_cell.length_a   1.000
_cell.length_b   1.000
_cell.length_c   1.000
_cell.angle_alpha   90.00
_cell.angle_beta   90.00
_cell.angle_gamma   90.00
#
_symmetry.space_group_name_H-M   'P 1'
#
loop_
_entity.id
_entity.type
_entity.pdbx_description
1 polymer ?
#
loop_
_entity_poly.entity_id
_entity_poly.type
_entity_poly.pdbx_seq_one_letter_code
_entity_poly.pdbx_strand_id
1 'polypeptide(L)'
;MPLPHFRLSLECIPFRKAMPIYGGTSKRPLLPTTTKRDAERRTKQLYNHVTDDVVKKLEDIVGTDYVTTSEPLRHSYMARGIMGLEAVLPEAIIRPLNAREVSQILVLANEKRIPVTPAAGGLSGGFALPAIEPGGIYMDMTRMDGLEVDTENRVMVVEPGLKSGDAWRIFKTKYPEWAPPIPDGAPPAATVLGDAIERGFSLVTGVYGPQADLIMGLEVVLPTGEIFRTGSWALPGAKPYYRWGPGPNPDGLFLGSQGSMGIITKAAIKMVPHPHHKTVVAFGGQNWEDIIIPAWEISKHEMGISERTVMVQGGNWPLVMTRWPKTNVPLDYKFYEKIGISEYWMNYEIWAWSEKELEFTISEIEKIYKNYEKEHNTECPRQELHPKQVASRLKKPNKIAIPYSLWQAGYLFITWYVPWMESPACMTEYCAKMEEYGFPPTMWVASIDHARQAIVMPIVCFDITEEGIFEKIEKFNRETTRSFLKKGWLNYRPDPFVHAPETFSRTPEYYKMLVKFRKVLDPNLILHPGRLAIPWESVTDLPYPSTEGD
;
A
#
# COMPACT_ATOMS: atom_id res chain seq x y z
N MET A 1 -53.88 16.60 -17.71
CA MET A 1 -53.81 15.78 -16.48
C MET A 1 -52.36 15.37 -16.26
N PRO A 2 -51.62 16.04 -15.36
CA PRO A 2 -50.34 15.57 -14.87
C PRO A 2 -50.53 14.78 -13.56
N LEU A 3 -49.76 13.70 -13.38
CA LEU A 3 -49.61 12.95 -12.13
C LEU A 3 -48.22 13.21 -11.52
N PRO A 4 -48.04 13.06 -10.20
CA PRO A 4 -47.28 14.00 -9.40
C PRO A 4 -45.90 13.49 -8.94
N HIS A 5 -45.08 14.46 -8.54
CA HIS A 5 -43.79 14.30 -7.88
C HIS A 5 -43.87 13.49 -6.57
N PHE A 6 -42.98 12.52 -6.40
CA PHE A 6 -42.68 11.92 -5.10
C PHE A 6 -41.41 12.56 -4.52
N ARG A 7 -41.58 13.31 -3.42
CA ARG A 7 -40.54 13.63 -2.44
C ARG A 7 -40.61 12.57 -1.33
N LEU A 8 -39.50 11.92 -1.00
CA LEU A 8 -39.36 11.13 0.22
C LEU A 8 -38.70 11.99 1.30
N SER A 9 -39.48 12.35 2.31
CA SER A 9 -39.03 12.93 3.58
C SER A 9 -38.68 11.80 4.55
N LEU A 10 -37.47 11.81 5.10
CA LEU A 10 -37.08 10.99 6.24
C LEU A 10 -37.54 11.66 7.54
N GLU A 11 -38.58 11.12 8.18
CA GLU A 11 -38.93 11.45 9.56
C GLU A 11 -38.48 10.32 10.50
N CYS A 12 -37.77 10.72 11.55
CA CYS A 12 -37.27 9.88 12.63
C CYS A 12 -38.41 9.28 13.49
N ILE A 13 -38.36 7.98 13.75
CA ILE A 13 -39.23 7.29 14.72
C ILE A 13 -38.47 7.14 16.06
N PRO A 14 -39.06 7.50 17.22
CA PRO A 14 -38.39 7.40 18.51
C PRO A 14 -38.40 5.96 19.07
N PHE A 15 -37.24 5.51 19.53
CA PHE A 15 -37.04 4.23 20.21
C PHE A 15 -37.78 4.18 21.56
N ARG A 16 -38.69 3.20 21.72
CA ARG A 16 -39.33 2.87 23.01
C ARG A 16 -38.39 2.05 23.89
N LYS A 17 -38.42 2.39 25.19
CA LYS A 17 -37.78 1.73 26.34
C LYS A 17 -37.94 0.20 26.33
N ALA A 18 -36.83 -0.52 26.51
CA ALA A 18 -36.82 -1.90 26.98
C ALA A 18 -36.32 -1.95 28.44
N MET A 19 -37.03 -2.71 29.28
CA MET A 19 -36.74 -2.98 30.69
C MET A 19 -35.58 -3.97 30.87
N PRO A 20 -34.92 -3.99 32.06
CA PRO A 20 -33.71 -4.77 32.30
C PRO A 20 -34.03 -6.20 32.72
N ILE A 21 -33.29 -7.18 32.19
CA ILE A 21 -33.26 -8.55 32.69
C ILE A 21 -31.80 -8.98 32.84
N TYR A 22 -31.51 -9.60 33.99
CA TYR A 22 -30.25 -10.19 34.46
C TYR A 22 -29.33 -9.29 35.31
N GLY A 23 -29.64 -9.31 36.62
CA GLY A 23 -28.63 -9.25 37.67
C GLY A 23 -27.82 -10.56 37.71
N GLY A 24 -26.53 -10.41 37.97
CA GLY A 24 -25.58 -11.50 38.07
C GLY A 24 -24.16 -10.95 38.25
N THR A 25 -23.85 -10.47 39.46
CA THR A 25 -22.50 -10.09 39.85
C THR A 25 -21.60 -11.34 39.90
N SER A 26 -20.89 -11.64 38.82
CA SER A 26 -19.66 -12.44 38.91
C SER A 26 -18.49 -11.47 38.78
N LYS A 27 -17.82 -11.19 39.91
CA LYS A 27 -16.46 -10.63 39.90
C LYS A 27 -15.56 -11.63 39.17
N ARG A 28 -15.36 -11.45 37.86
CA ARG A 28 -14.26 -12.12 37.15
C ARG A 28 -12.97 -11.39 37.56
N PRO A 29 -11.90 -12.12 37.90
CA PRO A 29 -10.63 -11.49 38.22
C PRO A 29 -10.14 -10.70 37.00
N LEU A 30 -9.56 -9.52 37.26
CA LEU A 30 -8.78 -8.74 36.31
C LEU A 30 -7.81 -9.68 35.58
N LEU A 31 -7.83 -9.67 34.25
CA LEU A 31 -6.97 -10.53 33.44
C LEU A 31 -5.49 -10.18 33.68
N PRO A 32 -4.60 -11.18 33.71
CA PRO A 32 -3.18 -10.95 33.95
C PRO A 32 -2.58 -10.24 32.74
N THR A 33 -1.82 -9.18 32.98
CA THR A 33 -0.97 -8.52 31.99
C THR A 33 0.07 -9.53 31.51
N THR A 34 -0.13 -10.09 30.32
CA THR A 34 0.85 -10.98 29.70
C THR A 34 2.09 -10.17 29.36
N THR A 35 3.23 -10.61 29.87
CA THR A 35 4.51 -9.91 29.70
C THR A 35 5.14 -10.30 28.35
N LYS A 36 6.01 -9.46 27.78
CA LYS A 36 6.80 -9.77 26.57
C LYS A 36 7.47 -11.16 26.64
N ARG A 37 7.89 -11.58 27.85
CA ARG A 37 8.46 -12.91 28.13
C ARG A 37 7.49 -14.08 27.95
N ASP A 38 6.20 -13.90 28.26
CA ASP A 38 5.20 -14.97 28.13
C ASP A 38 4.82 -15.20 26.65
N ALA A 39 4.74 -14.13 25.87
CA ALA A 39 4.58 -14.17 24.41
C ALA A 39 5.79 -14.82 23.72
N GLU A 40 7.02 -14.42 24.08
CA GLU A 40 8.26 -15.04 23.59
C GLU A 40 8.30 -16.56 23.87
N ARG A 41 7.86 -16.98 25.07
CA ARG A 41 7.82 -18.40 25.44
C ARG A 41 6.78 -19.21 24.66
N ARG A 42 5.62 -18.63 24.33
CA ARG A 42 4.56 -19.27 23.52
C ARG A 42 4.93 -19.36 22.05
N THR A 43 5.57 -18.32 21.50
CA THR A 43 6.02 -18.31 20.09
C THR A 43 7.11 -19.36 19.86
N LYS A 44 8.06 -19.48 20.81
CA LYS A 44 9.02 -20.59 20.87
C LYS A 44 8.40 -21.98 21.03
N GLN A 45 7.16 -22.08 21.50
CA GLN A 45 6.44 -23.37 21.58
C GLN A 45 5.69 -23.71 20.28
N LEU A 46 5.39 -22.73 19.42
CA LEU A 46 4.57 -22.95 18.23
C LEU A 46 5.41 -23.36 17.01
N TYR A 47 6.59 -22.75 16.86
CA TYR A 47 7.45 -22.91 15.69
C TYR A 47 8.81 -23.51 16.02
N ASN A 48 9.35 -24.27 15.07
CA ASN A 48 10.68 -24.85 15.17
C ASN A 48 11.71 -24.02 14.39
N HIS A 49 12.97 -24.15 14.81
CA HIS A 49 14.13 -23.59 14.12
C HIS A 49 14.45 -24.35 12.81
N VAL A 50 15.06 -23.67 11.85
CA VAL A 50 15.63 -24.30 10.64
C VAL A 50 16.89 -25.09 11.01
N THR A 51 16.84 -26.42 10.88
CA THR A 51 17.98 -27.32 11.17
C THR A 51 18.77 -27.67 9.90
N ASP A 52 19.97 -28.22 10.05
CA ASP A 52 20.80 -28.69 8.92
C ASP A 52 20.10 -29.72 8.02
N ASP A 53 19.26 -30.61 8.60
CA ASP A 53 18.42 -31.55 7.84
C ASP A 53 17.39 -30.81 6.97
N VAL A 54 16.80 -29.74 7.51
CA VAL A 54 15.86 -28.90 6.76
C VAL A 54 16.59 -28.14 5.66
N VAL A 55 17.78 -27.59 5.94
CA VAL A 55 18.61 -26.92 4.92
C VAL A 55 18.90 -27.87 3.76
N LYS A 56 19.34 -29.10 4.05
CA LYS A 56 19.62 -30.09 2.99
C LYS A 56 18.39 -30.42 2.14
N LYS A 57 17.21 -30.55 2.76
CA LYS A 57 15.95 -30.75 2.01
C LYS A 57 15.55 -29.55 1.17
N LEU A 58 15.82 -28.33 1.65
CA LEU A 58 15.61 -27.12 0.86
C LEU A 58 16.57 -27.09 -0.34
N GLU A 59 17.84 -27.48 -0.16
CA GLU A 59 18.82 -27.60 -1.24
C GLU A 59 18.39 -28.65 -2.27
N ASP A 60 17.82 -29.78 -1.84
CA ASP A 60 17.27 -30.80 -2.76
C ASP A 60 16.10 -30.24 -3.60
N ILE A 61 15.35 -29.25 -3.10
CA ILE A 61 14.23 -28.63 -3.81
C ILE A 61 14.69 -27.55 -4.79
N VAL A 62 15.48 -26.55 -4.33
CA VAL A 62 15.82 -25.36 -5.13
C VAL A 62 17.23 -25.39 -5.74
N GLY A 63 18.07 -26.32 -5.30
CA GLY A 63 19.51 -26.38 -5.57
C GLY A 63 20.34 -25.66 -4.52
N THR A 64 21.58 -26.13 -4.31
CA THR A 64 22.52 -25.59 -3.30
C THR A 64 22.82 -24.09 -3.47
N ASP A 65 22.86 -23.61 -4.71
CA ASP A 65 23.14 -22.19 -5.01
C ASP A 65 22.01 -21.23 -4.59
N TYR A 66 20.84 -21.77 -4.24
CA TYR A 66 19.62 -21.03 -3.97
C TYR A 66 19.14 -21.17 -2.52
N VAL A 67 20.00 -21.67 -1.64
CA VAL A 67 19.81 -21.70 -0.17
C VAL A 67 21.01 -21.04 0.49
N THR A 68 20.79 -20.21 1.50
CA THR A 68 21.89 -19.66 2.31
C THR A 68 21.50 -19.45 3.77
N THR A 69 22.38 -19.89 4.67
CA THR A 69 22.33 -19.63 6.12
C THR A 69 23.41 -18.63 6.56
N SER A 70 24.18 -18.10 5.61
CA SER A 70 25.26 -17.14 5.86
C SER A 70 24.73 -15.90 6.57
N GLU A 71 25.23 -15.63 7.77
CA GLU A 71 24.79 -14.49 8.60
C GLU A 71 24.94 -13.13 7.88
N PRO A 72 26.08 -12.78 7.23
CA PRO A 72 26.18 -11.56 6.45
C PRO A 72 25.11 -11.43 5.35
N LEU A 73 24.81 -12.53 4.65
CA LEU A 73 23.78 -12.51 3.62
C LEU A 73 22.38 -12.32 4.24
N ARG A 74 22.07 -13.00 5.35
CA ARG A 74 20.80 -12.82 6.08
C ARG A 74 20.61 -11.37 6.52
N HIS A 75 21.64 -10.72 7.06
CA HIS A 75 21.60 -9.29 7.41
C HIS A 75 21.40 -8.37 6.20
N SER A 76 21.94 -8.72 5.03
CA SER A 76 21.72 -7.92 3.80
C SER A 76 20.25 -7.86 3.37
N TYR A 77 19.45 -8.89 3.67
CA TYR A 77 18.00 -8.87 3.46
C TYR A 77 17.27 -7.98 4.47
N MET A 78 17.73 -7.96 5.72
CA MET A 78 17.17 -7.09 6.77
C MET A 78 17.36 -5.60 6.48
N ALA A 79 18.42 -5.23 5.75
CA ALA A 79 18.67 -3.85 5.33
C ALA A 79 17.57 -3.25 4.43
N ARG A 80 16.61 -4.07 3.96
CA ARG A 80 15.42 -3.61 3.23
C ARG A 80 14.36 -2.98 4.14
N GLY A 81 14.48 -3.13 5.47
CA GLY A 81 13.62 -2.54 6.49
C GLY A 81 13.90 -1.06 6.74
N ILE A 82 13.77 -0.22 5.71
CA ILE A 82 14.17 1.20 5.76
C ILE A 82 13.21 2.10 6.56
N MET A 83 12.01 1.62 6.89
CA MET A 83 11.02 2.38 7.67
C MET A 83 11.07 2.10 9.18
N GLY A 84 12.09 1.37 9.66
CA GLY A 84 12.30 1.13 11.10
C GLY A 84 11.30 0.15 11.74
N LEU A 85 10.61 -0.66 10.95
CA LEU A 85 9.73 -1.71 11.46
C LEU A 85 10.53 -2.79 12.18
N GLU A 86 10.08 -3.20 13.37
CA GLU A 86 10.69 -4.33 14.08
C GLU A 86 10.67 -5.59 13.21
N ALA A 87 11.79 -6.32 13.22
CA ALA A 87 11.95 -7.52 12.44
C ALA A 87 12.97 -8.48 13.08
N VAL A 88 12.80 -9.77 12.80
CA VAL A 88 13.65 -10.86 13.29
C VAL A 88 14.50 -11.38 12.14
N LEU A 89 15.76 -11.70 12.43
CA LEU A 89 16.69 -12.25 11.44
C LEU A 89 16.18 -13.64 11.00
N PRO A 90 15.93 -13.89 9.70
CA PRO A 90 15.58 -15.23 9.23
C PRO A 90 16.74 -16.19 9.48
N GLU A 91 16.47 -17.48 9.54
CA GLU A 91 17.47 -18.53 9.75
C GLU A 91 18.03 -19.06 8.43
N ALA A 92 17.21 -19.06 7.38
CA ALA A 92 17.63 -19.39 6.01
C ALA A 92 16.97 -18.45 5.00
N ILE A 93 17.69 -18.12 3.93
CA ILE A 93 17.15 -17.49 2.73
C ILE A 93 17.08 -18.54 1.62
N ILE A 94 15.96 -18.60 0.90
CA ILE A 94 15.76 -19.50 -0.24
C ILE A 94 15.25 -18.75 -1.47
N ARG A 95 15.56 -19.25 -2.67
CA ARG A 95 15.23 -18.60 -3.95
C ARG A 95 14.62 -19.57 -4.97
N PRO A 96 13.31 -19.85 -4.88
CA PRO A 96 12.63 -20.79 -5.79
C PRO A 96 12.53 -20.24 -7.23
N LEU A 97 12.52 -21.13 -8.22
CA LEU A 97 12.39 -20.81 -9.64
C LEU A 97 10.94 -20.88 -10.15
N ASN A 98 10.05 -21.61 -9.47
CA ASN A 98 8.69 -21.82 -9.96
C ASN A 98 7.72 -22.22 -8.82
N ALA A 99 6.42 -22.27 -9.15
CA ALA A 99 5.36 -22.60 -8.20
C ALA A 99 5.46 -24.01 -7.60
N ARG A 100 6.09 -24.98 -8.28
CA ARG A 100 6.26 -26.35 -7.75
C ARG A 100 7.29 -26.38 -6.64
N GLU A 101 8.41 -25.67 -6.79
CA GLU A 101 9.39 -25.54 -5.73
C GLU A 101 8.79 -24.84 -4.50
N VAL A 102 8.03 -23.75 -4.72
CA VAL A 102 7.29 -23.05 -3.65
C VAL A 102 6.35 -24.03 -2.92
N SER A 103 5.60 -24.84 -3.67
CA SER A 103 4.72 -25.88 -3.11
C SER A 103 5.48 -26.86 -2.23
N GLN A 104 6.59 -27.42 -2.71
CA GLN A 104 7.41 -28.38 -1.96
C GLN A 104 8.00 -27.75 -0.68
N ILE A 105 8.48 -26.50 -0.77
CA ILE A 105 8.99 -25.76 0.39
C ILE A 105 7.88 -25.57 1.42
N LEU A 106 6.68 -25.16 1.00
CA LEU A 106 5.57 -24.91 1.92
C LEU A 106 5.12 -26.20 2.61
N VAL A 107 5.05 -27.33 1.90
CA VAL A 107 4.76 -28.64 2.50
C VAL A 107 5.80 -28.97 3.58
N LEU A 108 7.09 -28.87 3.27
CA LEU A 108 8.17 -29.12 4.23
C LEU A 108 8.09 -28.19 5.45
N ALA A 109 7.92 -26.89 5.22
CA ALA A 109 7.82 -25.90 6.29
C ALA A 109 6.58 -26.17 7.17
N ASN A 110 5.47 -26.60 6.57
CA ASN A 110 4.24 -26.91 7.28
C ASN A 110 4.38 -28.17 8.15
N GLU A 111 4.99 -29.23 7.61
CA GLU A 111 5.31 -30.46 8.36
C GLU A 111 6.25 -30.18 9.54
N LYS A 112 7.21 -29.27 9.35
CA LYS A 112 8.21 -28.91 10.37
C LYS A 112 7.78 -27.74 11.26
N ARG A 113 6.63 -27.12 11.01
CA ARG A 113 6.16 -25.90 11.69
C ARG A 113 7.23 -24.80 11.70
N ILE A 114 7.76 -24.49 10.51
CA ILE A 114 8.74 -23.43 10.32
C ILE A 114 8.03 -22.26 9.63
N PRO A 115 8.15 -21.03 10.14
CA PRO A 115 7.51 -19.88 9.54
C PRO A 115 8.20 -19.50 8.22
N VAL A 116 7.42 -19.03 7.26
CA VAL A 116 7.88 -18.67 5.91
C VAL A 116 7.44 -17.24 5.60
N THR A 117 8.41 -16.36 5.33
CA THR A 117 8.17 -14.97 4.92
C THR A 117 8.46 -14.83 3.43
N PRO A 118 7.43 -14.72 2.56
CA PRO A 118 7.62 -14.52 1.13
C PRO A 118 7.96 -13.06 0.82
N ALA A 119 8.85 -12.84 -0.14
CA ALA A 119 9.22 -11.51 -0.59
C ALA A 119 9.39 -11.42 -2.11
N ALA A 120 8.62 -10.54 -2.73
CA ALA A 120 8.75 -10.14 -4.13
C ALA A 120 9.71 -8.95 -4.24
N GLY A 121 11.01 -9.18 -4.04
CA GLY A 121 12.03 -8.12 -4.07
C GLY A 121 12.11 -7.25 -2.81
N GLY A 122 11.21 -7.40 -1.84
CA GLY A 122 11.37 -6.90 -0.46
C GLY A 122 11.48 -5.38 -0.30
N LEU A 123 11.11 -4.58 -1.32
CA LEU A 123 11.16 -3.11 -1.27
C LEU A 123 9.89 -2.47 -0.69
N SER A 124 9.16 -3.20 0.15
CA SER A 124 8.01 -2.71 0.90
C SER A 124 8.41 -1.97 2.18
N GLY A 125 9.70 -1.69 2.39
CA GLY A 125 10.22 -0.93 3.54
C GLY A 125 10.06 -1.62 4.90
N GLY A 126 10.07 -2.95 4.90
CA GLY A 126 10.10 -3.76 6.13
C GLY A 126 8.89 -4.68 6.31
N PHE A 127 7.79 -4.43 5.61
CA PHE A 127 6.59 -5.27 5.69
C PHE A 127 6.81 -6.70 5.22
N ALA A 128 7.82 -6.96 4.38
CA ALA A 128 8.22 -8.30 3.94
C ALA A 128 9.41 -8.86 4.72
N LEU A 129 9.56 -8.51 6.00
CA LEU A 129 10.57 -9.06 6.90
C LEU A 129 9.90 -9.91 8.01
N PRO A 130 10.54 -10.98 8.50
CA PRO A 130 9.99 -11.79 9.59
C PRO A 130 9.70 -10.94 10.83
N ALA A 131 8.58 -11.19 11.50
CA ALA A 131 8.15 -10.44 12.69
C ALA A 131 8.26 -11.23 14.00
N ILE A 132 8.61 -12.51 13.93
CA ILE A 132 8.59 -13.42 15.08
C ILE A 132 9.87 -14.24 15.21
N GLU A 133 10.10 -14.76 16.41
CA GLU A 133 11.17 -15.70 16.73
C GLU A 133 10.61 -17.13 16.88
N PRO A 134 11.20 -18.14 16.20
CA PRO A 134 12.29 -18.05 15.23
C PRO A 134 11.91 -17.33 13.93
N GLY A 135 12.88 -16.66 13.31
CA GLY A 135 12.68 -15.94 12.04
C GLY A 135 12.43 -16.84 10.83
N GLY A 136 12.75 -18.14 10.94
CA GLY A 136 12.42 -19.18 9.96
C GLY A 136 13.00 -18.94 8.57
N ILE A 137 12.19 -19.21 7.54
CA ILE A 137 12.57 -19.15 6.14
C ILE A 137 12.17 -17.81 5.53
N TYR A 138 13.14 -17.09 4.96
CA TYR A 138 12.87 -15.97 4.05
C TYR A 138 12.87 -16.50 2.61
N MET A 139 11.71 -16.43 1.95
CA MET A 139 11.55 -16.90 0.57
C MET A 139 11.64 -15.71 -0.39
N ASP A 140 12.82 -15.53 -0.99
CA ASP A 140 13.08 -14.51 -2.00
C ASP A 140 12.65 -15.01 -3.38
N MET A 141 11.52 -14.48 -3.84
CA MET A 141 10.85 -14.88 -5.08
C MET A 141 11.47 -14.23 -6.33
N THR A 142 12.58 -13.48 -6.21
CA THR A 142 13.14 -12.69 -7.32
C THR A 142 13.71 -13.50 -8.48
N ARG A 143 13.91 -14.81 -8.31
CA ARG A 143 14.31 -15.72 -9.40
C ARG A 143 13.15 -16.04 -10.36
N MET A 144 11.91 -15.85 -9.92
CA MET A 144 10.71 -15.97 -10.74
C MET A 144 10.42 -14.64 -11.43
N ASP A 145 11.08 -14.32 -12.54
CA ASP A 145 11.00 -13.01 -13.21
C ASP A 145 10.33 -13.02 -14.59
N GLY A 146 9.56 -14.08 -14.89
CA GLY A 146 8.83 -14.24 -16.13
C GLY A 146 7.79 -13.15 -16.43
N LEU A 147 7.62 -12.90 -17.73
CA LEU A 147 6.61 -12.00 -18.30
C LEU A 147 6.02 -12.59 -19.58
N GLU A 148 4.71 -12.80 -19.59
CA GLU A 148 3.94 -13.10 -20.80
C GLU A 148 3.02 -11.91 -21.12
N VAL A 149 2.86 -11.60 -22.41
CA VAL A 149 2.07 -10.45 -22.87
C VAL A 149 1.09 -10.91 -23.96
N ASP A 150 -0.18 -10.58 -23.76
CA ASP A 150 -1.26 -10.82 -24.71
C ASP A 150 -1.91 -9.47 -25.07
N THR A 151 -1.49 -8.90 -26.20
CA THR A 151 -1.95 -7.58 -26.66
C THR A 151 -3.39 -7.60 -27.16
N GLU A 152 -3.88 -8.73 -27.67
CA GLU A 152 -5.28 -8.88 -28.11
C GLU A 152 -6.24 -8.82 -26.92
N ASN A 153 -5.88 -9.50 -25.82
CA ASN A 153 -6.67 -9.51 -24.60
C ASN A 153 -6.31 -8.37 -23.64
N ARG A 154 -5.23 -7.62 -23.92
CA ARG A 154 -4.73 -6.49 -23.13
C ARG A 154 -4.37 -6.88 -21.70
N VAL A 155 -3.74 -8.05 -21.56
CA VAL A 155 -3.31 -8.60 -20.27
C VAL A 155 -1.83 -8.98 -20.34
N MET A 156 -1.13 -8.78 -19.23
CA MET A 156 0.20 -9.34 -18.98
C MET A 156 0.14 -10.33 -17.81
N VAL A 157 0.87 -11.44 -17.91
CA VAL A 157 1.07 -12.37 -16.79
C VAL A 157 2.49 -12.17 -16.27
N VAL A 158 2.60 -11.89 -14.99
CA VAL A 158 3.88 -11.56 -14.34
C VAL A 158 4.19 -12.52 -13.21
N GLU A 159 5.47 -12.84 -13.05
CA GLU A 159 5.99 -13.51 -11.87
C GLU A 159 6.50 -12.50 -10.81
N PRO A 160 6.63 -12.89 -9.52
CA PRO A 160 6.97 -11.99 -8.41
C PRO A 160 8.26 -11.20 -8.56
N GLY A 161 9.25 -11.75 -9.25
CA GLY A 161 10.56 -11.17 -9.47
C GLY A 161 10.63 -10.17 -10.61
N LEU A 162 9.57 -10.01 -11.41
CA LEU A 162 9.58 -9.07 -12.54
C LEU A 162 9.71 -7.62 -12.03
N LYS A 163 10.88 -7.03 -12.30
CA LYS A 163 11.20 -5.65 -11.92
C LYS A 163 10.47 -4.66 -12.82
N SER A 164 10.05 -3.55 -12.22
CA SER A 164 9.35 -2.46 -12.90
C SER A 164 10.18 -1.85 -14.03
N GLY A 165 11.50 -1.74 -13.82
CA GLY A 165 12.43 -1.29 -14.87
C GLY A 165 12.47 -2.22 -16.08
N ASP A 166 12.45 -3.53 -15.85
CA ASP A 166 12.47 -4.53 -16.92
C ASP A 166 11.14 -4.58 -17.66
N ALA A 167 10.01 -4.60 -16.94
CA ALA A 167 8.68 -4.50 -17.53
C ALA A 167 8.58 -3.25 -18.42
N TRP A 168 8.96 -2.08 -17.91
CA TRP A 168 8.90 -0.83 -18.67
C TRP A 168 9.79 -0.84 -19.91
N ARG A 169 11.02 -1.35 -19.80
CA ARG A 169 11.94 -1.49 -20.94
C ARG A 169 11.37 -2.42 -22.02
N ILE A 170 10.80 -3.56 -21.61
CA ILE A 170 10.22 -4.54 -22.54
C ILE A 170 9.04 -3.91 -23.28
N PHE A 171 8.14 -3.23 -22.57
CA PHE A 171 6.99 -2.58 -23.21
C PHE A 171 7.41 -1.45 -24.15
N LYS A 172 8.35 -0.58 -23.73
CA LYS A 172 8.86 0.48 -24.61
C LYS A 172 9.49 -0.05 -25.91
N THR A 173 10.07 -1.24 -25.89
CA THR A 173 10.80 -1.79 -27.04
C THR A 173 9.96 -2.73 -27.89
N LYS A 174 9.05 -3.50 -27.30
CA LYS A 174 8.26 -4.54 -27.98
C LYS A 174 6.77 -4.24 -28.09
N TYR A 175 6.23 -3.45 -27.17
CA TYR A 175 4.79 -3.17 -27.06
C TYR A 175 4.52 -1.66 -26.82
N PRO A 176 5.04 -0.75 -27.66
CA PRO A 176 5.08 0.68 -27.36
C PRO A 176 3.69 1.34 -27.21
N GLU A 177 2.65 0.73 -27.77
CA GLU A 177 1.25 1.17 -27.67
C GLU A 177 0.60 0.80 -26.32
N TRP A 178 1.27 -0.01 -25.50
CA TRP A 178 0.81 -0.47 -24.20
C TRP A 178 1.76 0.01 -23.10
N ALA A 179 1.20 0.29 -21.93
CA ALA A 179 1.94 0.55 -20.72
C ALA A 179 1.61 -0.54 -19.69
N PRO A 180 2.62 -1.14 -19.06
CA PRO A 180 2.42 -1.98 -17.89
C PRO A 180 2.07 -1.05 -16.72
N PRO A 181 1.09 -1.40 -15.87
CA PRO A 181 0.80 -0.63 -14.66
C PRO A 181 1.91 -0.89 -13.65
N ILE A 182 3.03 -0.21 -13.80
CA ILE A 182 4.15 -0.26 -12.86
C ILE A 182 3.94 0.75 -11.72
N PRO A 183 4.59 0.53 -10.55
CA PRO A 183 4.52 1.46 -9.43
C PRO A 183 5.01 2.85 -9.82
N ASP A 184 4.28 3.89 -9.41
CA ASP A 184 4.72 5.28 -9.53
C ASP A 184 5.43 5.70 -8.24
N GLY A 185 6.58 6.34 -8.36
CA GLY A 185 7.39 6.80 -7.23
C GLY A 185 8.44 5.80 -6.72
N ALA A 186 8.36 4.52 -7.10
CA ALA A 186 9.24 3.45 -6.63
C ALA A 186 10.46 3.21 -7.57
N PRO A 187 11.63 2.82 -7.02
CA PRO A 187 12.81 2.56 -7.84
C PRO A 187 12.59 1.47 -8.89
N PRO A 188 13.38 1.46 -9.99
CA PRO A 188 13.26 0.45 -11.04
C PRO A 188 13.42 -1.01 -10.57
N ALA A 189 14.04 -1.22 -9.40
CA ALA A 189 14.22 -2.54 -8.78
C ALA A 189 12.95 -3.03 -8.04
N ALA A 190 11.97 -2.17 -7.78
CA ALA A 190 10.68 -2.59 -7.24
C ALA A 190 9.99 -3.52 -8.23
N THR A 191 9.27 -4.51 -7.72
CA THR A 191 8.62 -5.53 -8.55
C THR A 191 7.18 -5.13 -8.84
N VAL A 192 6.69 -5.50 -10.03
CA VAL A 192 5.31 -5.18 -10.44
C VAL A 192 4.32 -5.86 -9.51
N LEU A 193 4.54 -7.16 -9.23
CA LEU A 193 3.63 -7.94 -8.40
C LEU A 193 3.73 -7.59 -6.92
N GLY A 194 4.94 -7.30 -6.41
CA GLY A 194 5.12 -6.93 -5.01
C GLY A 194 4.35 -5.66 -4.63
N ASP A 195 4.28 -4.68 -5.51
CA ASP A 195 3.44 -3.50 -5.28
C ASP A 195 1.95 -3.83 -5.46
N ALA A 196 1.59 -4.62 -6.48
CA ALA A 196 0.19 -4.95 -6.77
C ALA A 196 -0.50 -5.68 -5.61
N ILE A 197 0.19 -6.63 -4.97
CA ILE A 197 -0.36 -7.38 -3.83
C ILE A 197 -0.49 -6.49 -2.59
N GLU A 198 0.31 -5.44 -2.45
CA GLU A 198 0.20 -4.45 -1.38
C GLU A 198 -0.77 -3.32 -1.75
N ARG A 199 -1.59 -3.54 -2.79
CA ARG A 199 -2.56 -2.58 -3.34
C ARG A 199 -1.90 -1.27 -3.78
N GLY A 200 -0.71 -1.39 -4.36
CA GLY A 200 0.19 -0.33 -4.82
C GLY A 200 -0.41 0.79 -5.65
N PHE A 201 0.34 1.88 -5.79
CA PHE A 201 -0.01 3.01 -6.64
C PHE A 201 0.71 2.85 -7.98
N SER A 202 -0.04 2.51 -9.00
CA SER A 202 0.50 2.42 -10.36
C SER A 202 0.48 3.77 -11.06
N LEU A 203 1.18 3.89 -12.17
CA LEU A 203 1.16 5.10 -13.03
C LEU A 203 -0.23 5.51 -13.58
N VAL A 204 -1.29 4.74 -13.32
CA VAL A 204 -2.68 5.03 -13.73
C VAL A 204 -3.69 4.99 -12.58
N THR A 205 -3.23 5.06 -11.33
CA THR A 205 -4.14 4.91 -10.17
C THR A 205 -5.22 5.99 -10.07
N GLY A 206 -4.99 7.18 -10.62
CA GLY A 206 -6.02 8.22 -10.68
C GLY A 206 -7.26 7.80 -11.44
N VAL A 207 -7.15 6.86 -12.39
CA VAL A 207 -8.25 6.41 -13.26
C VAL A 207 -8.71 4.99 -12.92
N TYR A 208 -7.78 4.07 -12.64
CA TYR A 208 -8.10 2.65 -12.48
C TYR A 208 -8.08 2.15 -11.04
N GLY A 209 -7.86 3.04 -10.07
CA GLY A 209 -7.73 2.67 -8.67
C GLY A 209 -6.37 2.05 -8.32
N PRO A 210 -6.24 1.42 -7.14
CA PRO A 210 -5.02 0.74 -6.73
C PRO A 210 -4.63 -0.36 -7.72
N GLN A 211 -3.35 -0.68 -7.82
CA GLN A 211 -2.85 -1.66 -8.79
C GLN A 211 -3.49 -3.06 -8.63
N ALA A 212 -3.96 -3.39 -7.42
CA ALA A 212 -4.75 -4.60 -7.14
C ALA A 212 -6.06 -4.70 -7.94
N ASP A 213 -6.65 -3.58 -8.34
CA ASP A 213 -7.91 -3.54 -9.11
C ASP A 213 -7.69 -3.86 -10.59
N LEU A 214 -6.43 -3.82 -11.04
CA LEU A 214 -6.02 -4.23 -12.38
C LEU A 214 -5.80 -5.74 -12.48
N ILE A 215 -5.84 -6.49 -11.38
CA ILE A 215 -5.66 -7.94 -11.39
C ILE A 215 -6.87 -8.64 -12.01
N MET A 216 -6.60 -9.59 -12.89
CA MET A 216 -7.59 -10.40 -13.63
C MET A 216 -7.58 -11.87 -13.21
N GLY A 217 -6.55 -12.30 -12.50
CA GLY A 217 -6.43 -13.66 -11.97
C GLY A 217 -5.07 -13.88 -11.32
N LEU A 218 -5.00 -14.83 -10.40
CA LEU A 218 -3.80 -15.17 -9.62
C LEU A 218 -3.45 -16.64 -9.83
N GLU A 219 -2.18 -17.01 -9.72
CA GLU A 219 -1.71 -18.36 -9.43
C GLU A 219 -1.16 -18.36 -8.00
N VAL A 220 -1.77 -19.14 -7.12
CA VAL A 220 -1.50 -19.13 -5.67
C VAL A 220 -1.10 -20.51 -5.21
N VAL A 221 -0.10 -20.56 -4.33
CA VAL A 221 0.34 -21.77 -3.63
C VAL A 221 -0.08 -21.66 -2.16
N LEU A 222 -0.81 -22.67 -1.68
CA LEU A 222 -1.22 -22.78 -0.28
C LEU A 222 -0.18 -23.53 0.56
N PRO A 223 -0.20 -23.39 1.90
CA PRO A 223 0.66 -24.16 2.82
C PRO A 223 0.58 -25.68 2.68
N THR A 224 -0.55 -26.18 2.15
CA THR A 224 -0.77 -27.59 1.82
C THR A 224 0.00 -28.05 0.59
N GLY A 225 0.62 -27.12 -0.16
CA GLY A 225 1.27 -27.37 -1.44
C GLY A 225 0.32 -27.29 -2.64
N GLU A 226 -0.98 -27.12 -2.43
CA GLU A 226 -1.94 -26.98 -3.52
C GLU A 226 -1.68 -25.71 -4.32
N ILE A 227 -1.73 -25.83 -5.64
CA ILE A 227 -1.58 -24.73 -6.59
C ILE A 227 -2.91 -24.57 -7.32
N PHE A 228 -3.47 -23.37 -7.29
CA PHE A 228 -4.71 -23.08 -8.00
C PHE A 228 -4.65 -21.72 -8.68
N ARG A 229 -5.58 -21.51 -9.62
CA ARG A 229 -5.77 -20.25 -10.33
C ARG A 229 -7.15 -19.68 -10.09
N THR A 230 -7.28 -18.37 -10.27
CA THR A 230 -8.54 -17.66 -10.04
C THR A 230 -9.10 -17.01 -11.31
N GLY A 231 -10.35 -16.55 -11.23
CA GLY A 231 -11.08 -15.98 -12.35
C GLY A 231 -11.30 -16.97 -13.49
N SER A 232 -11.36 -16.46 -14.71
CA SER A 232 -11.36 -17.27 -15.94
C SER A 232 -10.16 -18.21 -16.04
N TRP A 233 -9.01 -17.83 -15.46
CA TRP A 233 -7.78 -18.62 -15.52
C TRP A 233 -7.84 -19.93 -14.72
N ALA A 234 -8.85 -20.07 -13.85
CA ALA A 234 -9.15 -21.31 -13.15
C ALA A 234 -9.61 -22.43 -14.09
N LEU A 235 -10.20 -22.10 -15.24
CA LEU A 235 -10.63 -23.08 -16.24
C LEU A 235 -9.44 -23.51 -17.10
N PRO A 236 -9.06 -24.80 -17.12
CA PRO A 236 -7.96 -25.27 -17.97
C PRO A 236 -8.16 -24.90 -19.44
N GLY A 237 -7.13 -24.30 -20.04
CA GLY A 237 -7.14 -23.84 -21.43
C GLY A 237 -7.70 -22.42 -21.65
N ALA A 238 -8.34 -21.81 -20.64
CA ALA A 238 -8.78 -20.42 -20.75
C ALA A 238 -7.64 -19.42 -20.47
N LYS A 239 -7.70 -18.27 -21.14
CA LYS A 239 -6.86 -17.11 -20.85
C LYS A 239 -7.42 -16.32 -19.64
N PRO A 240 -6.59 -15.55 -18.91
CA PRO A 240 -7.05 -14.75 -17.77
C PRO A 240 -7.73 -13.43 -18.21
N TYR A 241 -8.84 -13.51 -18.95
CA TYR A 241 -9.54 -12.33 -19.51
C TYR A 241 -10.71 -11.82 -18.64
N TYR A 242 -11.13 -12.58 -17.64
CA TYR A 242 -12.25 -12.26 -16.75
C TYR A 242 -11.92 -12.55 -15.29
N ARG A 243 -12.07 -11.55 -14.42
CA ARG A 243 -11.66 -11.59 -13.01
C ARG A 243 -12.53 -12.50 -12.15
N TRP A 244 -13.85 -12.41 -12.26
CA TRP A 244 -14.73 -13.03 -11.26
C TRP A 244 -14.76 -14.56 -11.34
N GLY A 245 -14.63 -15.13 -12.53
CA GLY A 245 -14.76 -16.57 -12.74
C GLY A 245 -16.17 -17.08 -12.38
N PRO A 246 -16.36 -18.40 -12.24
CA PRO A 246 -17.60 -18.97 -11.75
C PRO A 246 -17.66 -18.94 -10.21
N GLY A 247 -18.73 -18.36 -9.65
CA GLY A 247 -18.97 -18.34 -8.20
C GLY A 247 -18.18 -17.25 -7.45
N PRO A 248 -17.92 -17.42 -6.14
CA PRO A 248 -17.18 -16.45 -5.35
C PRO A 248 -15.73 -16.30 -5.84
N ASN A 249 -15.28 -15.06 -6.04
CA ASN A 249 -13.88 -14.76 -6.35
C ASN A 249 -13.08 -14.65 -5.04
N PRO A 250 -12.00 -15.44 -4.85
CA PRO A 250 -11.19 -15.41 -3.63
C PRO A 250 -10.02 -14.42 -3.66
N ASP A 251 -9.79 -13.68 -4.75
CA ASP A 251 -8.62 -12.80 -4.92
C ASP A 251 -8.48 -11.80 -3.78
N GLY A 252 -9.61 -11.27 -3.28
CA GLY A 252 -9.63 -10.32 -2.17
C GLY A 252 -8.99 -10.82 -0.87
N LEU A 253 -8.87 -12.15 -0.68
CA LEU A 253 -8.16 -12.75 0.46
C LEU A 253 -6.64 -12.64 0.33
N PHE A 254 -6.11 -12.58 -0.90
CA PHE A 254 -4.66 -12.56 -1.16
C PHE A 254 -4.13 -11.14 -1.41
N LEU A 255 -4.98 -10.23 -1.86
CA LEU A 255 -4.62 -8.84 -2.13
C LEU A 255 -4.68 -8.01 -0.85
N GLY A 256 -3.53 -7.49 -0.42
CA GLY A 256 -3.32 -6.83 0.86
C GLY A 256 -3.02 -7.81 1.99
N SER A 257 -2.72 -9.08 1.67
CA SER A 257 -2.46 -10.13 2.67
C SER A 257 -0.96 -10.28 2.98
N GLN A 258 -0.07 -9.57 2.29
CA GLN A 258 1.39 -9.69 2.47
C GLN A 258 1.90 -11.15 2.41
N GLY A 259 1.23 -12.02 1.65
CA GLY A 259 1.55 -13.47 1.59
C GLY A 259 1.05 -14.31 2.76
N SER A 260 0.39 -13.71 3.76
CA SER A 260 -0.17 -14.40 4.93
C SER A 260 -1.45 -15.19 4.64
N MET A 261 -1.91 -15.34 3.39
CA MET A 261 -3.08 -16.19 3.07
C MET A 261 -2.74 -17.25 2.02
N GLY A 262 -1.57 -17.12 1.39
CA GLY A 262 -1.09 -17.93 0.29
C GLY A 262 0.03 -17.18 -0.43
N ILE A 263 0.91 -17.90 -1.11
CA ILE A 263 2.01 -17.31 -1.87
C ILE A 263 1.59 -17.16 -3.32
N ILE A 264 1.46 -15.92 -3.80
CA ILE A 264 1.16 -15.63 -5.20
C ILE A 264 2.43 -15.85 -6.02
N THR A 265 2.36 -16.73 -7.02
CA THR A 265 3.47 -17.11 -7.90
C THR A 265 3.32 -16.57 -9.32
N LYS A 266 2.10 -16.19 -9.73
CA LYS A 266 1.83 -15.38 -10.92
C LYS A 266 0.61 -14.49 -10.70
N ALA A 267 0.55 -13.37 -11.41
CA ALA A 267 -0.67 -12.60 -11.55
C ALA A 267 -0.88 -12.16 -13.00
N ALA A 268 -2.12 -12.29 -13.46
CA ALA A 268 -2.59 -11.66 -14.69
C ALA A 268 -3.06 -10.24 -14.36
N ILE A 269 -2.52 -9.24 -15.04
CA ILE A 269 -2.75 -7.82 -14.78
C ILE A 269 -3.16 -7.14 -16.09
N LYS A 270 -4.16 -6.26 -16.04
CA LYS A 270 -4.53 -5.41 -17.19
C LYS A 270 -3.35 -4.55 -17.63
N MET A 271 -3.13 -4.48 -18.93
CA MET A 271 -2.28 -3.47 -19.55
C MET A 271 -3.15 -2.29 -19.97
N VAL A 272 -2.60 -1.08 -19.92
CA VAL A 272 -3.33 0.12 -20.34
C VAL A 272 -2.78 0.67 -21.66
N PRO A 273 -3.61 1.33 -22.48
CA PRO A 273 -3.11 2.04 -23.65
C PRO A 273 -2.07 3.10 -23.26
N HIS A 274 -1.11 3.35 -24.16
CA HIS A 274 0.01 4.26 -23.91
C HIS A 274 0.09 5.35 -24.99
N PRO A 275 -0.70 6.43 -24.85
CA PRO A 275 -0.69 7.53 -25.79
C PRO A 275 0.65 8.28 -25.82
N HIS A 276 0.94 9.00 -26.92
CA HIS A 276 2.23 9.68 -27.11
C HIS A 276 2.25 11.14 -26.67
N HIS A 277 1.12 11.85 -26.70
CA HIS A 277 1.04 13.24 -26.26
C HIS A 277 0.87 13.26 -24.74
N LYS A 278 1.86 13.80 -24.04
CA LYS A 278 1.88 13.80 -22.58
C LYS A 278 2.43 15.09 -22.03
N THR A 279 1.82 15.56 -20.96
CA THR A 279 2.37 16.67 -20.19
C THR A 279 2.05 16.54 -18.71
N VAL A 280 2.58 17.47 -17.94
CA VAL A 280 2.20 17.68 -16.55
C VAL A 280 1.84 19.15 -16.40
N VAL A 281 0.68 19.43 -15.82
CA VAL A 281 0.32 20.78 -15.38
C VAL A 281 0.15 20.77 -13.87
N ALA A 282 0.41 21.91 -13.23
CA ALA A 282 0.23 22.05 -11.79
C ALA A 282 -0.42 23.40 -11.46
N PHE A 283 -1.18 23.41 -10.38
CA PHE A 283 -1.90 24.58 -9.88
C PHE A 283 -1.59 24.71 -8.39
N GLY A 284 -1.39 25.94 -7.94
CA GLY A 284 -1.19 26.29 -6.54
C GLY A 284 -2.52 26.52 -5.83
N GLY A 285 -2.45 26.73 -4.51
CA GLY A 285 -3.57 27.17 -3.68
C GLY A 285 -3.08 27.83 -2.39
N GLN A 286 -3.97 28.54 -1.70
CA GLN A 286 -3.69 29.19 -0.40
C GLN A 286 -4.02 28.28 0.79
N ASN A 287 -4.80 27.22 0.54
CA ASN A 287 -5.19 26.21 1.52
C ASN A 287 -5.36 24.84 0.82
N TRP A 288 -5.75 23.81 1.58
CA TRP A 288 -5.96 22.47 1.04
C TRP A 288 -7.18 22.39 0.12
N GLU A 289 -8.26 23.09 0.44
CA GLU A 289 -9.50 23.12 -0.34
C GLU A 289 -9.27 23.63 -1.76
N ASP A 290 -8.41 24.63 -1.92
CA ASP A 290 -8.04 25.24 -3.21
C ASP A 290 -7.39 24.27 -4.20
N ILE A 291 -6.84 23.16 -3.71
CA ILE A 291 -6.25 22.12 -4.56
C ILE A 291 -7.10 20.84 -4.62
N ILE A 292 -7.96 20.61 -3.63
CA ILE A 292 -8.81 19.40 -3.53
C ILE A 292 -10.15 19.56 -4.23
N ILE A 293 -10.82 20.71 -4.07
CA ILE A 293 -12.15 20.95 -4.66
C ILE A 293 -12.07 21.02 -6.20
N PRO A 294 -11.15 21.78 -6.81
CA PRO A 294 -11.02 21.77 -8.27
C PRO A 294 -10.66 20.40 -8.83
N ALA A 295 -9.80 19.63 -8.14
CA ALA A 295 -9.46 18.26 -8.53
C ALA A 295 -10.66 17.32 -8.48
N TRP A 296 -11.55 17.49 -7.50
CA TRP A 296 -12.83 16.78 -7.42
C TRP A 296 -13.79 17.21 -8.54
N GLU A 297 -13.87 18.50 -8.84
CA GLU A 297 -14.67 19.02 -9.95
C GLU A 297 -14.21 18.44 -11.29
N ILE A 298 -12.90 18.42 -11.54
CA ILE A 298 -12.27 17.77 -12.69
C ILE A 298 -12.63 16.29 -12.75
N SER A 299 -12.62 15.60 -11.61
CA SER A 299 -12.81 14.15 -11.58
C SER A 299 -14.21 13.71 -11.99
N LYS A 300 -15.24 14.55 -11.77
CA LYS A 300 -16.61 14.32 -12.25
C LYS A 300 -16.73 14.25 -13.76
N HIS A 301 -15.79 14.87 -14.49
CA HIS A 301 -15.70 14.76 -15.94
C HIS A 301 -14.90 13.52 -16.34
N GLU A 302 -15.41 12.34 -15.95
CA GLU A 302 -14.76 11.03 -16.19
C GLU A 302 -14.34 10.87 -17.65
N MET A 303 -15.24 11.17 -18.60
CA MET A 303 -14.95 11.14 -20.03
C MET A 303 -14.38 12.48 -20.54
N GLY A 304 -13.29 12.42 -21.30
CA GLY A 304 -12.66 13.58 -21.95
C GLY A 304 -11.69 14.41 -21.09
N ILE A 305 -11.81 14.38 -19.75
CA ILE A 305 -10.88 15.10 -18.86
C ILE A 305 -10.19 14.12 -17.91
N SER A 306 -10.94 13.54 -16.97
CA SER A 306 -10.39 12.76 -15.85
C SER A 306 -9.78 11.42 -16.29
N GLU A 307 -10.33 10.75 -17.32
CA GLU A 307 -9.72 9.57 -17.93
C GLU A 307 -8.31 9.82 -18.52
N ARG A 308 -7.98 11.08 -18.84
CA ARG A 308 -6.67 11.48 -19.37
C ARG A 308 -5.70 11.89 -18.27
N THR A 309 -6.19 12.19 -17.06
CA THR A 309 -5.36 12.55 -15.90
C THR A 309 -4.93 11.28 -15.15
N VAL A 310 -3.97 10.54 -15.71
CA VAL A 310 -3.56 9.21 -15.20
C VAL A 310 -2.99 9.26 -13.78
N MET A 311 -2.44 10.40 -13.38
CA MET A 311 -2.03 10.67 -12.01
C MET A 311 -2.36 12.09 -11.59
N VAL A 312 -3.18 12.22 -10.54
CA VAL A 312 -3.51 13.48 -9.88
C VAL A 312 -2.97 13.40 -8.46
N GLN A 313 -1.96 14.20 -8.17
CA GLN A 313 -1.27 14.17 -6.89
C GLN A 313 -0.76 15.55 -6.53
N GLY A 314 -0.69 15.83 -5.23
CA GLY A 314 -0.39 17.14 -4.69
C GLY A 314 0.23 17.03 -3.31
N GLY A 315 0.28 18.18 -2.65
CA GLY A 315 0.77 18.29 -1.29
C GLY A 315 1.16 19.71 -0.97
N ASN A 316 2.04 19.86 0.01
CA ASN A 316 2.52 21.15 0.46
C ASN A 316 4.02 21.37 0.19
N TRP A 317 4.48 22.60 0.37
CA TRP A 317 5.87 23.00 0.10
C TRP A 317 6.95 22.21 0.88
N PRO A 318 6.73 21.68 2.11
CA PRO A 318 7.70 20.83 2.78
C PRO A 318 8.06 19.55 1.99
N LEU A 319 7.21 19.08 1.07
CA LEU A 319 7.58 18.00 0.14
C LEU A 319 8.76 18.34 -0.75
N VAL A 320 8.99 19.63 -1.02
CA VAL A 320 10.12 20.08 -1.82
C VAL A 320 11.38 20.12 -0.97
N MET A 321 11.31 20.71 0.24
CA MET A 321 12.48 20.87 1.11
C MET A 321 13.02 19.52 1.60
N THR A 322 12.13 18.58 1.95
CA THR A 322 12.51 17.30 2.56
C THR A 322 13.19 16.32 1.60
N ARG A 323 13.32 16.68 0.32
CA ARG A 323 14.05 15.89 -0.68
C ARG A 323 15.55 16.15 -0.69
N TRP A 324 16.04 17.02 0.18
CA TRP A 324 17.42 17.44 0.27
C TRP A 324 17.93 17.31 1.70
N PRO A 325 19.24 17.23 1.93
CA PRO A 325 19.80 17.34 3.27
C PRO A 325 19.31 18.60 3.99
N LYS A 326 18.83 18.44 5.23
CA LYS A 326 18.30 19.55 6.05
C LYS A 326 19.25 20.76 6.14
N THR A 327 20.55 20.52 6.10
CA THR A 327 21.60 21.56 6.15
C THR A 327 21.77 22.35 4.85
N ASN A 328 21.17 21.90 3.75
CA ASN A 328 21.45 22.42 2.40
C ASN A 328 20.28 23.21 1.81
N VAL A 329 19.19 23.39 2.55
CA VAL A 329 17.99 24.08 2.05
C VAL A 329 17.41 25.06 3.06
N PRO A 330 16.77 26.15 2.59
CA PRO A 330 16.02 27.06 3.47
C PRO A 330 14.85 26.35 4.15
N LEU A 331 14.56 26.74 5.39
CA LEU A 331 13.46 26.21 6.21
C LEU A 331 12.26 27.16 6.29
N ASP A 332 12.36 28.34 5.68
CA ASP A 332 11.30 29.36 5.64
C ASP A 332 10.59 29.33 4.28
N TYR A 333 9.26 29.27 4.31
CA TYR A 333 8.43 29.24 3.11
C TYR A 333 8.65 30.47 2.21
N LYS A 334 8.96 31.65 2.77
CA LYS A 334 9.20 32.88 1.98
C LYS A 334 10.26 32.71 0.90
N PHE A 335 11.23 31.85 1.12
CA PHE A 335 12.22 31.51 0.09
C PHE A 335 11.57 30.78 -1.10
N TYR A 336 10.73 29.78 -0.81
CA TYR A 336 10.05 28.94 -1.81
C TYR A 336 9.01 29.73 -2.59
N GLU A 337 8.26 30.59 -1.90
CA GLU A 337 7.35 31.55 -2.53
C GLU A 337 8.09 32.45 -3.55
N LYS A 338 9.26 33.00 -3.17
CA LYS A 338 10.06 33.86 -4.05
C LYS A 338 10.56 33.15 -5.31
N ILE A 339 10.76 31.84 -5.27
CA ILE A 339 11.15 31.03 -6.43
C ILE A 339 9.94 30.41 -7.14
N GLY A 340 8.72 30.83 -6.80
CA GLY A 340 7.48 30.48 -7.50
C GLY A 340 6.87 29.14 -7.09
N ILE A 341 7.14 28.65 -5.88
CA ILE A 341 6.52 27.43 -5.35
C ILE A 341 5.37 27.82 -4.43
N SER A 342 4.15 27.43 -4.79
CA SER A 342 2.99 27.62 -3.93
C SER A 342 3.02 26.76 -2.67
N GLU A 343 2.40 27.26 -1.62
CA GLU A 343 2.33 26.61 -0.30
C GLU A 343 1.67 25.23 -0.40
N TYR A 344 0.59 25.17 -1.19
CA TYR A 344 -0.13 23.97 -1.59
C TYR A 344 -0.14 23.87 -3.11
N TRP A 345 -0.09 22.66 -3.64
CA TRP A 345 -0.14 22.43 -5.08
C TRP A 345 -0.76 21.08 -5.43
N MET A 346 -1.39 21.02 -6.61
CA MET A 346 -1.86 19.79 -7.23
C MET A 346 -1.32 19.71 -8.66
N ASN A 347 -0.75 18.57 -9.02
CA ASN A 347 -0.31 18.27 -10.37
C ASN A 347 -1.22 17.24 -11.06
N TYR A 348 -1.36 17.39 -12.37
CA TYR A 348 -2.11 16.50 -13.25
C TYR A 348 -1.15 15.98 -14.33
N GLU A 349 -0.84 14.69 -14.30
CA GLU A 349 -0.14 14.02 -15.41
C GLU A 349 -1.19 13.64 -16.46
N ILE A 350 -1.10 14.24 -17.65
CA ILE A 350 -2.11 14.12 -18.70
C ILE A 350 -1.55 13.31 -19.87
N TRP A 351 -2.28 12.28 -20.30
CA TRP A 351 -1.97 11.47 -21.48
C TRP A 351 -3.10 11.60 -22.51
N ALA A 352 -2.77 11.85 -23.77
CA ALA A 352 -3.72 12.07 -24.85
C ALA A 352 -3.26 11.47 -26.19
N TRP A 353 -4.21 11.17 -27.08
CA TRP A 353 -3.91 10.57 -28.39
C TRP A 353 -3.52 11.60 -29.44
N SER A 354 -3.85 12.88 -29.22
CA SER A 354 -3.46 13.98 -30.09
C SER A 354 -3.16 15.24 -29.28
N GLU A 355 -2.42 16.16 -29.89
CA GLU A 355 -2.17 17.48 -29.31
C GLU A 355 -3.48 18.23 -29.02
N LYS A 356 -4.47 18.13 -29.91
CA LYS A 356 -5.78 18.76 -29.73
C LYS A 356 -6.51 18.27 -28.48
N GLU A 357 -6.43 16.97 -28.19
CA GLU A 357 -7.02 16.39 -26.97
C GLU A 357 -6.26 16.86 -25.73
N LEU A 358 -4.92 16.94 -25.81
CA LEU A 358 -4.08 17.42 -24.73
C LEU A 358 -4.41 18.87 -24.38
N GLU A 359 -4.42 19.75 -25.37
CA GLU A 359 -4.79 21.16 -25.25
C GLU A 359 -6.21 21.34 -24.70
N PHE A 360 -7.17 20.55 -25.20
CA PHE A 360 -8.54 20.56 -24.70
C PHE A 360 -8.59 20.24 -23.19
N THR A 361 -7.96 19.14 -22.78
CA THR A 361 -7.95 18.72 -21.37
C THR A 361 -7.29 19.77 -20.48
N ILE A 362 -6.17 20.37 -20.91
CA ILE A 362 -5.53 21.47 -20.15
C ILE A 362 -6.49 22.66 -20.03
N SER A 363 -7.13 23.06 -21.15
CA SER A 363 -8.00 24.23 -21.15
C SER A 363 -9.23 24.08 -20.26
N GLU A 364 -9.82 22.89 -20.18
CA GLU A 364 -10.95 22.64 -19.28
C GLU A 364 -10.52 22.57 -17.81
N ILE A 365 -9.34 22.00 -17.50
CA ILE A 365 -8.76 22.06 -16.15
C ILE A 365 -8.58 23.52 -15.72
N GLU A 366 -7.97 24.36 -16.57
CA GLU A 366 -7.77 25.78 -16.29
C GLU A 366 -9.10 26.53 -16.07
N LYS A 367 -10.12 26.21 -16.87
CA LYS A 367 -11.44 26.81 -16.74
C LYS A 367 -12.11 26.42 -15.43
N ILE A 368 -11.97 25.17 -14.99
CA ILE A 368 -12.49 24.72 -13.68
C ILE A 368 -11.80 25.50 -12.55
N TYR A 369 -10.47 25.65 -12.58
CA TYR A 369 -9.75 26.46 -11.60
C TYR A 369 -10.21 27.93 -11.62
N LYS A 370 -10.32 28.56 -12.80
CA LYS A 370 -10.78 29.96 -12.92
C LYS A 370 -12.21 30.17 -12.39
N ASN A 371 -13.09 29.20 -12.62
CA ASN A 371 -14.44 29.25 -12.07
C ASN A 371 -14.41 29.13 -10.54
N TYR A 372 -13.62 28.20 -10.00
CA TYR A 372 -13.44 28.03 -8.57
C TYR A 372 -12.88 29.30 -7.89
N GLU A 373 -11.83 29.90 -8.45
CA GLU A 373 -11.23 31.17 -7.97
C GLU A 373 -12.28 32.28 -7.86
N LYS A 374 -13.12 32.42 -8.90
CA LYS A 374 -14.20 33.41 -8.93
C LYS A 374 -15.30 33.14 -7.89
N GLU A 375 -15.68 31.87 -7.71
CA GLU A 375 -16.74 31.47 -6.79
C GLU A 375 -16.31 31.58 -5.33
N HIS A 376 -15.04 31.29 -5.02
CA HIS A 376 -14.51 31.21 -3.66
C HIS A 376 -13.68 32.44 -3.28
N ASN A 377 -13.45 33.38 -4.20
CA ASN A 377 -12.63 34.58 -4.01
C ASN A 377 -11.24 34.23 -3.44
N THR A 378 -10.57 33.31 -4.13
CA THR A 378 -9.21 32.81 -3.81
C THR A 378 -8.33 32.83 -5.07
N GLU A 379 -7.03 32.55 -4.90
CA GLU A 379 -6.07 32.44 -6.00
C GLU A 379 -5.49 31.04 -6.08
N CYS A 380 -5.56 30.43 -7.26
CA CYS A 380 -5.06 29.09 -7.57
C CYS A 380 -4.13 29.13 -8.79
N PRO A 381 -2.96 29.78 -8.67
CA PRO A 381 -2.13 30.11 -9.81
C PRO A 381 -1.59 28.86 -10.52
N ARG A 382 -1.67 28.85 -11.86
CA ARG A 382 -0.98 27.85 -12.68
C ARG A 382 0.53 27.95 -12.44
N GLN A 383 1.14 26.85 -12.03
CA GLN A 383 2.58 26.77 -11.77
C GLN A 383 3.36 26.65 -13.08
N GLU A 384 4.40 27.45 -13.25
CA GLU A 384 5.30 27.34 -14.39
C GLU A 384 6.33 26.22 -14.14
N LEU A 385 6.11 25.05 -14.75
CA LEU A 385 7.02 23.92 -14.61
C LEU A 385 8.15 24.00 -15.64
N HIS A 386 9.39 23.93 -15.15
CA HIS A 386 10.56 23.84 -16.02
C HIS A 386 10.51 22.55 -16.86
N PRO A 387 10.94 22.55 -18.15
CA PRO A 387 10.88 21.36 -19.01
C PRO A 387 11.54 20.10 -18.41
N LYS A 388 12.62 20.27 -17.64
CA LYS A 388 13.26 19.16 -16.88
C LYS A 388 12.37 18.59 -15.76
N GLN A 389 11.52 19.39 -15.11
CA GLN A 389 10.56 18.89 -14.11
C GLN A 389 9.49 18.03 -14.80
N VAL A 390 8.93 18.53 -15.90
CA VAL A 390 7.97 17.76 -16.72
C VAL A 390 8.59 16.46 -17.21
N ALA A 391 9.78 16.51 -17.81
CA ALA A 391 10.49 15.33 -18.30
C ALA A 391 10.83 14.34 -17.17
N SER A 392 11.24 14.84 -15.99
CA SER A 392 11.52 14.00 -14.82
C SER A 392 10.25 13.27 -14.34
N ARG A 393 9.11 13.96 -14.31
CA ARG A 393 7.83 13.39 -13.87
C ARG A 393 7.29 12.34 -14.85
N LEU A 394 7.40 12.60 -16.15
CA LEU A 394 7.00 11.69 -17.23
C LEU A 394 7.95 10.50 -17.42
N LYS A 395 9.18 10.57 -16.90
CA LYS A 395 10.12 9.44 -16.91
C LYS A 395 9.59 8.34 -16.00
N LYS A 396 9.39 7.14 -16.55
CA LYS A 396 9.05 5.94 -15.77
C LYS A 396 10.11 4.84 -15.98
N PRO A 397 10.34 3.96 -14.98
CA PRO A 397 10.02 4.19 -13.56
C PRO A 397 10.76 5.44 -13.03
N ASN A 398 10.15 6.17 -12.11
CA ASN A 398 10.76 7.33 -11.43
C ASN A 398 11.15 6.97 -9.98
N LYS A 399 11.97 7.78 -9.31
CA LYS A 399 12.45 7.54 -7.94
C LYS A 399 11.99 8.63 -6.99
N ILE A 400 10.68 8.92 -6.98
CA ILE A 400 10.13 10.09 -6.28
C ILE A 400 10.16 9.92 -4.76
N ALA A 401 10.03 8.69 -4.25
CA ALA A 401 9.96 8.43 -2.81
C ALA A 401 11.32 8.40 -2.10
N ILE A 402 12.41 8.03 -2.79
CA ILE A 402 13.74 7.85 -2.19
C ILE A 402 14.31 9.14 -1.57
N PRO A 403 14.20 10.33 -2.22
CA PRO A 403 14.83 11.54 -1.72
C PRO A 403 14.40 12.01 -0.33
N TYR A 404 13.25 11.57 0.21
CA TYR A 404 12.82 11.99 1.56
C TYR A 404 13.75 11.52 2.67
N SER A 405 14.45 10.40 2.46
CA SER A 405 15.48 9.95 3.40
C SER A 405 16.67 10.90 3.47
N LEU A 406 16.87 11.78 2.48
CA LEU A 406 17.99 12.70 2.46
C LEU A 406 17.88 13.78 3.54
N TRP A 407 16.67 14.10 4.00
CA TRP A 407 16.45 15.13 5.01
C TRP A 407 17.26 14.90 6.29
N GLN A 408 17.06 13.74 6.92
CA GLN A 408 17.70 13.36 8.19
C GLN A 408 18.02 11.85 8.28
N ALA A 409 18.21 11.17 7.15
CA ALA A 409 18.53 9.74 7.05
C ALA A 409 17.41 8.75 7.49
N GLY A 410 16.38 9.20 8.22
CA GLY A 410 15.18 8.43 8.54
C GLY A 410 13.92 9.01 7.91
N TYR A 411 13.02 8.12 7.46
CA TYR A 411 11.66 8.51 7.07
C TYR A 411 10.66 7.37 7.28
N LEU A 412 9.40 7.73 7.50
CA LEU A 412 8.27 6.80 7.63
C LEU A 412 7.06 7.35 6.87
N PHE A 413 6.47 6.53 6.00
CA PHE A 413 5.19 6.82 5.37
C PHE A 413 4.06 6.28 6.24
N ILE A 414 3.17 7.16 6.74
CA ILE A 414 1.97 6.75 7.47
C ILE A 414 0.77 7.02 6.57
N THR A 415 0.30 6.00 5.87
CA THR A 415 -0.60 6.22 4.74
C THR A 415 -2.05 5.91 5.07
N TRP A 416 -2.95 6.79 4.64
CA TRP A 416 -4.38 6.76 4.91
C TRP A 416 -5.21 6.73 3.62
N TYR A 417 -6.23 5.89 3.58
CA TYR A 417 -7.39 6.04 2.71
C TYR A 417 -8.43 6.93 3.38
N VAL A 418 -8.86 7.95 2.65
CA VAL A 418 -9.78 8.99 3.12
C VAL A 418 -10.79 9.25 2.00
N PRO A 419 -12.09 9.49 2.27
CA PRO A 419 -12.98 10.07 1.26
C PRO A 419 -12.37 11.36 0.72
N TRP A 420 -12.36 11.57 -0.60
CA TRP A 420 -11.57 12.65 -1.21
C TRP A 420 -11.85 14.03 -0.61
N MET A 421 -13.12 14.37 -0.40
CA MET A 421 -13.55 15.65 0.16
C MET A 421 -13.27 15.82 1.66
N GLU A 422 -12.90 14.74 2.37
CA GLU A 422 -12.47 14.80 3.76
C GLU A 422 -10.94 14.93 3.89
N SER A 423 -10.20 14.77 2.78
CA SER A 423 -8.74 14.89 2.78
C SER A 423 -8.21 16.25 3.29
N PRO A 424 -8.83 17.42 3.04
CA PRO A 424 -8.36 18.70 3.59
C PRO A 424 -8.32 18.70 5.12
N ALA A 425 -9.38 18.20 5.76
CA ALA A 425 -9.46 18.12 7.22
C ALA A 425 -8.43 17.13 7.78
N CYS A 426 -8.28 15.98 7.14
CA CYS A 426 -7.28 14.97 7.47
C CYS A 426 -5.85 15.53 7.40
N MET A 427 -5.50 16.18 6.30
CA MET A 427 -4.18 16.80 6.10
C MET A 427 -3.91 17.92 7.11
N THR A 428 -4.90 18.79 7.36
CA THR A 428 -4.78 19.88 8.34
C THR A 428 -4.46 19.36 9.73
N GLU A 429 -5.24 18.40 10.23
CA GLU A 429 -5.04 17.85 11.57
C GLU A 429 -3.71 17.10 11.69
N TYR A 430 -3.34 16.32 10.67
CA TYR A 430 -2.10 15.55 10.72
C TYR A 430 -0.88 16.46 10.67
N CYS A 431 -0.88 17.50 9.83
CA CYS A 431 0.19 18.49 9.78
C CYS A 431 0.36 19.19 11.14
N ALA A 432 -0.73 19.64 11.77
CA ALA A 432 -0.67 20.25 13.10
C ALA A 432 -0.08 19.29 14.15
N LYS A 433 -0.45 18.00 14.09
CA LYS A 433 0.09 16.98 15.00
C LYS A 433 1.58 16.69 14.71
N MET A 434 2.01 16.72 13.45
CA MET A 434 3.43 16.57 13.09
C MET A 434 4.25 17.70 13.70
N GLU A 435 3.78 18.95 13.59
CA GLU A 435 4.43 20.12 14.18
C GLU A 435 4.50 20.06 15.71
N GLU A 436 3.42 19.61 16.37
CA GLU A 436 3.39 19.38 17.83
C GLU A 436 4.50 18.41 18.29
N TYR A 437 4.76 17.38 17.48
CA TYR A 437 5.83 16.42 17.71
C TYR A 437 7.19 16.90 17.14
N GLY A 438 7.28 18.11 16.58
CA GLY A 438 8.52 18.67 16.04
C GLY A 438 9.00 18.01 14.73
N PHE A 439 8.10 17.34 14.01
CA PHE A 439 8.36 16.87 12.66
C PHE A 439 7.97 17.96 11.64
N PRO A 440 8.68 18.07 10.50
CA PRO A 440 8.21 18.94 9.42
C PRO A 440 6.84 18.45 8.92
N PRO A 441 5.84 19.33 8.70
CA PRO A 441 4.47 18.94 8.29
C PRO A 441 4.44 18.49 6.82
N THR A 442 5.18 17.45 6.49
CA THR A 442 5.38 16.99 5.11
C THR A 442 4.23 16.12 4.68
N MET A 443 3.45 16.60 3.73
CA MET A 443 2.17 15.98 3.37
C MET A 443 2.06 15.81 1.86
N TRP A 444 1.74 14.58 1.45
CA TRP A 444 1.42 14.22 0.07
C TRP A 444 0.00 13.67 -0.03
N VAL A 445 -0.68 13.97 -1.12
CA VAL A 445 -2.03 13.45 -1.41
C VAL A 445 -2.12 13.02 -2.86
N ALA A 446 -2.87 11.96 -3.17
CA ALA A 446 -3.20 11.60 -4.53
C ALA A 446 -4.60 11.01 -4.68
N SER A 447 -5.16 11.15 -5.87
CA SER A 447 -6.48 10.62 -6.21
C SER A 447 -6.43 9.13 -6.50
N ILE A 448 -7.50 8.45 -6.15
CA ILE A 448 -7.76 7.06 -6.50
C ILE A 448 -9.14 6.99 -7.13
N ASP A 449 -9.25 6.28 -8.25
CA ASP A 449 -10.53 5.99 -8.93
C ASP A 449 -11.36 7.28 -9.09
N HIS A 450 -10.85 8.21 -9.90
CA HIS A 450 -11.48 9.50 -10.19
C HIS A 450 -11.78 10.33 -8.93
N ALA A 451 -10.80 10.42 -8.02
CA ALA A 451 -10.92 11.16 -6.77
C ALA A 451 -12.18 10.78 -5.97
N ARG A 452 -12.60 9.51 -6.02
CA ARG A 452 -13.59 8.96 -5.07
C ARG A 452 -12.95 8.74 -3.70
N GLN A 453 -11.67 8.38 -3.72
CA GLN A 453 -10.85 8.19 -2.52
C GLN A 453 -9.57 9.01 -2.69
N ALA A 454 -9.08 9.54 -1.58
CA ALA A 454 -7.75 10.08 -1.45
C ALA A 454 -6.85 9.06 -0.77
N ILE A 455 -5.62 8.97 -1.24
CA ILE A 455 -4.52 8.60 -0.38
C ILE A 455 -3.95 9.87 0.25
N VAL A 456 -3.92 9.93 1.57
CA VAL A 456 -3.23 10.96 2.33
C VAL A 456 -2.01 10.32 2.98
N MET A 457 -0.82 10.85 2.68
CA MET A 457 0.46 10.29 3.10
C MET A 457 1.31 11.37 3.77
N PRO A 458 1.16 11.57 5.08
CA PRO A 458 2.17 12.21 5.89
C PRO A 458 3.50 11.44 5.83
N ILE A 459 4.58 12.20 5.69
CA ILE A 459 5.95 11.69 5.59
C ILE A 459 6.71 12.19 6.81
N VAL A 460 6.88 11.32 7.80
CA VAL A 460 7.63 11.64 9.02
C VAL A 460 9.11 11.51 8.70
N CYS A 461 9.83 12.61 8.54
CA CYS A 461 11.28 12.63 8.39
C CYS A 461 11.94 12.87 9.76
N PHE A 462 12.95 12.05 10.10
CA PHE A 462 13.55 12.05 11.44
C PHE A 462 15.03 11.66 11.40
N ASP A 463 15.76 12.02 12.45
CA ASP A 463 17.16 11.62 12.66
C ASP A 463 17.22 10.27 13.37
N ILE A 464 17.74 9.25 12.70
CA ILE A 464 17.85 7.89 13.26
C ILE A 464 18.81 7.80 14.45
N THR A 465 19.65 8.81 14.66
CA THR A 465 20.63 8.87 15.76
C THR A 465 20.09 9.57 17.01
N GLU A 466 18.92 10.20 16.92
CA GLU A 466 18.25 10.84 18.06
C GLU A 466 17.76 9.77 19.04
N GLU A 467 18.22 9.85 20.28
CA GLU A 467 17.78 8.94 21.35
C GLU A 467 16.28 9.09 21.60
N GLY A 468 15.55 7.98 21.67
CA GLY A 468 14.10 7.98 21.90
C GLY A 468 13.24 8.29 20.67
N ILE A 469 13.83 8.41 19.47
CA ILE A 469 13.09 8.81 18.27
C ILE A 469 12.02 7.80 17.84
N PHE A 470 12.30 6.49 17.97
CA PHE A 470 11.35 5.46 17.59
C PHE A 470 10.16 5.40 18.56
N GLU A 471 10.38 5.61 19.85
CA GLU A 471 9.33 5.71 20.87
C GLU A 471 8.45 6.94 20.62
N LYS A 472 9.07 8.06 20.24
CA LYS A 472 8.36 9.29 19.84
C LYS A 472 7.49 9.07 18.60
N ILE A 473 8.03 8.40 17.58
CA ILE A 473 7.29 8.04 16.35
C ILE A 473 6.15 7.08 16.67
N GLU A 474 6.37 6.07 17.50
CA GLU A 474 5.34 5.12 17.89
C GLU A 474 4.20 5.82 18.62
N LYS A 475 4.53 6.70 19.58
CA LYS A 475 3.53 7.50 20.31
C LYS A 475 2.72 8.38 19.36
N PHE A 476 3.39 9.12 18.47
CA PHE A 476 2.76 9.93 17.43
C PHE A 476 1.83 9.10 16.54
N ASN A 477 2.32 7.96 16.05
CA ASN A 477 1.59 7.08 15.15
C ASN A 477 0.36 6.49 15.84
N ARG A 478 0.47 6.07 17.11
CA ARG A 478 -0.64 5.53 17.90
C ARG A 478 -1.70 6.59 18.22
N GLU A 479 -1.28 7.79 18.58
CA GLU A 479 -2.19 8.91 18.87
C GLU A 479 -2.99 9.31 17.63
N THR A 480 -2.30 9.59 16.52
CA THR A 480 -2.95 9.92 15.24
C THR A 480 -3.87 8.80 14.78
N THR A 481 -3.43 7.54 14.89
CA THR A 481 -4.25 6.38 14.51
C THR A 481 -5.56 6.30 15.28
N ARG A 482 -5.51 6.47 16.61
CA ARG A 482 -6.71 6.43 17.45
C ARG A 482 -7.69 7.54 17.11
N SER A 483 -7.20 8.76 16.86
CA SER A 483 -8.04 9.89 16.45
C SER A 483 -8.66 9.62 15.08
N PHE A 484 -7.86 9.22 14.10
CA PHE A 484 -8.25 9.14 12.69
C PHE A 484 -9.22 8.00 12.44
N LEU A 485 -9.06 6.87 13.13
CA LEU A 485 -10.04 5.77 13.10
C LEU A 485 -11.39 6.17 13.69
N LYS A 486 -11.48 7.13 14.63
CA LYS A 486 -12.79 7.64 15.13
C LYS A 486 -13.55 8.40 14.03
N LYS A 487 -12.85 8.90 13.01
CA LYS A 487 -13.40 9.64 11.88
C LYS A 487 -13.71 8.77 10.67
N GLY A 488 -13.41 7.46 10.74
CA GLY A 488 -13.66 6.52 9.65
C GLY A 488 -12.57 6.46 8.58
N TRP A 489 -11.43 7.10 8.80
CA TRP A 489 -10.27 7.02 7.90
C TRP A 489 -9.47 5.76 8.17
N LEU A 490 -8.97 5.11 7.11
CA LEU A 490 -8.39 3.77 7.21
C LEU A 490 -6.91 3.77 6.82
N ASN A 491 -6.07 3.03 7.54
CA ASN A 491 -4.69 2.84 7.10
C ASN A 491 -4.64 1.97 5.83
N TYR A 492 -3.82 2.40 4.88
CA TYR A 492 -3.61 1.72 3.60
C TYR A 492 -2.84 0.41 3.76
N ARG A 493 -1.64 0.49 4.34
CA ARG A 493 -0.76 -0.62 4.69
C ARG A 493 -0.54 -0.57 6.20
N PRO A 494 -1.36 -1.30 6.98
CA PRO A 494 -1.35 -1.13 8.42
C PRO A 494 -0.07 -1.71 9.01
N ASP A 495 0.65 -0.88 9.77
CA ASP A 495 1.67 -1.34 10.71
C ASP A 495 1.08 -2.44 11.62
N PRO A 496 1.76 -3.58 11.79
CA PRO A 496 1.23 -4.71 12.53
C PRO A 496 1.13 -4.48 14.05
N PHE A 497 1.83 -3.51 14.60
CA PHE A 497 1.94 -3.24 16.04
C PHE A 497 1.13 -2.01 16.50
N VAL A 498 0.81 -1.10 15.57
CA VAL A 498 0.05 0.13 15.82
C VAL A 498 -1.27 0.14 15.05
N HIS A 499 -1.25 0.10 13.72
CA HIS A 499 -2.44 0.32 12.91
C HIS A 499 -3.39 -0.87 12.94
N ALA A 500 -2.87 -2.08 12.68
CA ALA A 500 -3.69 -3.27 12.58
C ALA A 500 -4.43 -3.57 13.90
N PRO A 501 -3.79 -3.48 15.10
CA PRO A 501 -4.48 -3.71 16.36
C PRO A 501 -5.56 -2.66 16.64
N GLU A 502 -5.27 -1.38 16.41
CA GLU A 502 -6.22 -0.28 16.63
C GLU A 502 -7.40 -0.33 15.63
N THR A 503 -7.17 -0.82 14.41
CA THR A 503 -8.22 -1.00 13.40
C THR A 503 -9.10 -2.20 13.71
N PHE A 504 -8.50 -3.38 13.89
CA PHE A 504 -9.24 -4.62 14.07
C PHE A 504 -9.99 -4.72 15.39
N SER A 505 -9.50 -4.03 16.43
CA SER A 505 -10.23 -3.88 17.68
C SER A 505 -11.58 -3.20 17.52
N ARG A 506 -11.70 -2.29 16.56
CA ARG A 506 -12.93 -1.54 16.25
C ARG A 506 -13.83 -2.28 15.26
N THR A 507 -13.29 -3.28 14.56
CA THR A 507 -14.02 -4.13 13.61
C THR A 507 -13.89 -5.61 13.96
N PRO A 508 -14.34 -6.05 15.16
CA PRO A 508 -14.04 -7.38 15.69
C PRO A 508 -14.63 -8.51 14.83
N GLU A 509 -15.80 -8.32 14.23
CA GLU A 509 -16.43 -9.37 13.40
C GLU A 509 -15.71 -9.55 12.06
N TYR A 510 -15.26 -8.46 11.44
CA TYR A 510 -14.43 -8.51 10.24
C TYR A 510 -13.12 -9.25 10.52
N TYR A 511 -12.48 -8.89 11.64
CA TYR A 511 -11.24 -9.51 12.07
C TYR A 511 -11.39 -11.01 12.36
N LYS A 512 -12.41 -11.40 13.14
CA LYS A 512 -12.73 -12.82 13.40
C LYS A 512 -12.90 -13.60 12.11
N MET A 513 -13.46 -12.99 11.07
CA MET A 513 -13.61 -13.67 9.79
C MET A 513 -12.29 -13.86 9.05
N LEU A 514 -11.42 -12.85 9.04
CA LEU A 514 -10.05 -13.01 8.51
C LEU A 514 -9.29 -14.13 9.23
N VAL A 515 -9.41 -14.21 10.56
CA VAL A 515 -8.81 -15.30 11.35
C VAL A 515 -9.36 -16.67 10.94
N LYS A 516 -10.67 -16.79 10.71
CA LYS A 516 -11.27 -18.06 10.25
C LYS A 516 -10.75 -18.45 8.86
N PHE A 517 -10.70 -17.52 7.91
CA PHE A 517 -10.13 -17.79 6.58
C PHE A 517 -8.67 -18.22 6.68
N ARG A 518 -7.89 -17.51 7.49
CA ARG A 518 -6.48 -17.81 7.74
C ARG A 518 -6.29 -19.22 8.28
N LYS A 519 -7.05 -19.62 9.29
CA LYS A 519 -6.96 -20.96 9.89
C LYS A 519 -7.39 -22.08 8.93
N VAL A 520 -8.30 -21.79 8.01
CA VAL A 520 -8.72 -22.75 6.97
C VAL A 520 -7.61 -22.94 5.93
N LEU A 521 -6.98 -21.84 5.48
CA LEU A 521 -5.93 -21.88 4.46
C LEU A 521 -4.57 -22.31 5.02
N ASP A 522 -4.28 -21.98 6.28
CA ASP A 522 -3.01 -22.22 6.95
C ASP A 522 -3.22 -22.65 8.41
N PRO A 523 -3.58 -23.92 8.65
CA PRO A 523 -3.91 -24.39 10.00
C PRO A 523 -2.73 -24.35 10.98
N ASN A 524 -1.48 -24.40 10.50
CA ASN A 524 -0.28 -24.25 11.33
C ASN A 524 0.27 -22.82 11.36
N LEU A 525 -0.38 -21.89 10.66
CA LEU A 525 -0.10 -20.45 10.67
C LEU A 525 1.33 -20.08 10.25
N ILE A 526 1.95 -20.90 9.39
CA ILE A 526 3.36 -20.75 9.02
C ILE A 526 3.62 -19.57 8.07
N LEU A 527 2.65 -19.11 7.28
CA LEU A 527 2.87 -18.01 6.32
C LEU A 527 2.90 -16.63 7.00
N HIS A 528 4.08 -16.03 6.97
CA HIS A 528 4.34 -14.65 7.39
C HIS A 528 3.71 -14.25 8.73
N PRO A 529 3.81 -15.08 9.78
CA PRO A 529 3.17 -14.81 11.06
C PRO A 529 3.67 -13.50 11.68
N GLY A 530 2.76 -12.79 12.33
CA GLY A 530 3.04 -11.53 13.01
C GLY A 530 2.90 -10.30 12.13
N ARG A 531 2.99 -10.43 10.80
CA ARG A 531 2.58 -9.37 9.88
C ARG A 531 1.07 -9.37 9.68
N LEU A 532 0.51 -8.19 9.41
CA LEU A 532 -0.94 -7.90 9.36
C LEU A 532 -1.78 -8.30 10.57
N ALA A 533 -1.20 -8.67 11.72
CA ALA A 533 -1.99 -9.04 12.90
C ALA A 533 -2.96 -10.24 12.72
N ILE A 534 -2.74 -11.16 11.76
CA ILE A 534 -3.69 -12.25 11.44
C ILE A 534 -3.03 -13.65 11.51
N PRO A 535 -3.44 -14.54 12.46
CA PRO A 535 -4.25 -14.27 13.63
C PRO A 535 -3.39 -13.73 14.77
N TRP A 536 -4.01 -12.91 15.61
CA TRP A 536 -3.44 -12.36 16.83
C TRP A 536 -3.10 -13.49 17.81
N GLU A 537 -3.91 -14.55 17.78
CA GLU A 537 -3.77 -15.70 18.66
C GLU A 537 -2.43 -16.43 18.51
N SER A 538 -1.76 -16.35 17.36
CA SER A 538 -0.45 -17.00 17.15
C SER A 538 0.75 -16.10 17.38
N VAL A 539 0.55 -14.78 17.45
CA VAL A 539 1.63 -13.79 17.61
C VAL A 539 1.13 -12.62 18.46
N THR A 540 1.54 -12.65 19.72
CA THR A 540 1.56 -11.55 20.71
C THR A 540 0.28 -11.20 21.46
N ASP A 541 0.44 -11.23 22.79
CA ASP A 541 -0.49 -10.73 23.78
C ASP A 541 -0.57 -9.18 23.77
N LEU A 542 -1.47 -8.61 22.96
CA LEU A 542 -2.04 -7.28 23.25
C LEU A 542 -3.49 -7.43 23.72
N PRO A 543 -3.94 -6.56 24.65
CA PRO A 543 -5.21 -6.70 25.33
C PRO A 543 -6.37 -6.76 24.34
N TYR A 544 -7.38 -7.55 24.70
CA TYR A 544 -8.74 -7.34 24.20
C TYR A 544 -9.01 -5.84 24.21
N PRO A 545 -9.52 -5.25 23.12
CA PRO A 545 -9.74 -3.82 23.09
C PRO A 545 -10.65 -3.41 24.24
N SER A 546 -10.23 -2.33 24.89
CA SER A 546 -10.83 -1.73 26.07
C SER A 546 -12.35 -1.84 26.05
N THR A 547 -12.90 -2.49 27.06
CA THR A 547 -14.32 -2.38 27.43
C THR A 547 -14.63 -1.05 28.12
N GLU A 548 -13.76 -0.04 28.00
CA GLU A 548 -14.04 1.31 28.47
C GLU A 548 -14.49 2.13 27.26
N GLY A 549 -15.77 2.52 27.30
CA GLY A 549 -16.30 3.51 26.40
C GLY A 549 -15.77 4.88 26.77
N ASP A 550 -15.25 5.58 25.77
CA ASP A 550 -15.06 7.05 25.71
C ASP A 550 -15.30 7.56 24.27
#